data_AF-A0A956NYK5-F1
#
_entry.id   AF-A0A956NYK5-F1
#
_cell.length_a   1.000
_cell.length_b   1.000
_cell.length_c   1.000
_cell.angle_alpha   90.00
_cell.angle_beta   90.00
_cell.angle_gamma   90.00
#
_symmetry.space_group_name_H-M   'P 1'
#
loop_
_entity.id
_entity.type
_entity.pdbx_description
1 polymer ?
#
loop_
_entity_poly.entity_id
_entity_poly.type
_entity_poly.pdbx_seq_one_letter_code
_entity_poly.pdbx_strand_id
1 'polypeptide(L)'
;MAAARTSSTPSGPARTRGGRAVPELPDDARAALDEVPAARAAWDRLAPSHRREHVEAILDAKKPETRARRIARMVEKLGSDRPSLSNPPSTRPMLAKMGIATGQRILVLDADEAAMASWSGLPAGCTLDQRAGRRGYDVVVLYAATAADLARRLPTALRAVGSAGILWVAYLKQSSGRATTLTRDVGWEPTRRPDLKPVAMIALDDDWAGAKFRLLPTGPSR
;
A
#
# COMPACT_ATOMS: atom_id res chain seq x y z
N MET A 1 -57.96 34.55 -32.90
CA MET A 1 -56.75 33.87 -33.43
C MET A 1 -56.07 33.17 -32.29
N ALA A 2 -56.19 31.85 -32.26
CA ALA A 2 -55.60 30.98 -31.26
C ALA A 2 -54.19 30.55 -31.69
N ALA A 3 -53.32 30.38 -30.69
CA ALA A 3 -52.51 29.20 -30.41
C ALA A 3 -51.10 29.59 -29.93
N ALA A 4 -50.91 29.39 -28.63
CA ALA A 4 -49.62 29.40 -27.93
C ALA A 4 -48.69 28.31 -28.49
N ARG A 5 -47.39 28.60 -28.50
CA ARG A 5 -46.34 27.60 -28.61
C ARG A 5 -45.29 27.82 -27.51
N THR A 6 -45.42 26.98 -26.48
CA THR A 6 -44.38 26.17 -25.83
C THR A 6 -43.08 26.83 -25.36
N SER A 7 -42.94 26.81 -24.03
CA SER A 7 -41.71 26.63 -23.26
C SER A 7 -40.71 25.67 -23.91
N SER A 8 -39.41 25.90 -23.66
CA SER A 8 -38.45 24.92 -23.13
C SER A 8 -37.02 25.46 -23.14
N THR A 9 -36.48 25.70 -21.95
CA THR A 9 -35.03 25.65 -21.69
C THR A 9 -34.58 24.18 -21.72
N PRO A 10 -33.44 23.85 -22.33
CA PRO A 10 -32.58 22.81 -21.79
C PRO A 10 -31.19 23.39 -21.51
N SER A 11 -30.78 23.36 -20.25
CA SER A 11 -30.00 22.25 -19.68
C SER A 11 -28.54 22.36 -20.12
N GLY A 12 -27.73 22.96 -19.24
CA GLY A 12 -26.29 23.05 -19.41
C GLY A 12 -25.63 21.67 -19.55
N PRO A 13 -24.44 21.59 -20.15
CA PRO A 13 -23.81 20.31 -20.42
C PRO A 13 -23.56 19.56 -19.11
N ALA A 14 -24.20 18.38 -19.02
CA ALA A 14 -23.93 17.38 -18.03
C ALA A 14 -22.43 17.04 -18.06
N ARG A 15 -21.77 17.15 -16.90
CA ARG A 15 -20.38 16.69 -16.74
C ARG A 15 -20.36 15.17 -16.82
N THR A 16 -20.08 14.64 -18.00
CA THR A 16 -19.61 13.28 -18.18
C THR A 16 -18.30 13.14 -17.40
N ARG A 17 -18.27 12.25 -16.40
CA ARG A 17 -17.02 11.81 -15.78
C ARG A 17 -16.20 11.12 -16.87
N GLY A 18 -15.28 11.86 -17.47
CA GLY A 18 -14.37 11.33 -18.48
C GLY A 18 -13.58 10.17 -17.90
N GLY A 19 -13.75 8.98 -18.49
CA GLY A 19 -12.73 7.96 -18.42
C GLY A 19 -11.47 8.55 -19.03
N ARG A 20 -10.49 8.92 -18.20
CA ARG A 20 -9.24 9.54 -18.64
C ARG A 20 -8.54 8.55 -19.56
N ALA A 21 -8.40 8.92 -20.83
CA ALA A 21 -7.69 8.13 -21.84
C ALA A 21 -6.35 7.65 -21.28
N VAL A 22 -6.03 6.38 -21.50
CA VAL A 22 -4.71 5.83 -21.19
C VAL A 22 -3.71 6.65 -22.01
N PRO A 23 -2.75 7.36 -21.37
CA PRO A 23 -1.73 8.08 -22.10
C PRO A 23 -0.96 7.09 -22.98
N GLU A 24 -0.73 7.46 -24.23
CA GLU A 24 -0.06 6.60 -25.20
C GLU A 24 1.35 6.27 -24.73
N LEU A 25 1.77 5.02 -24.99
CA LEU A 25 3.09 4.55 -24.64
C LEU A 25 4.14 5.35 -25.43
N PRO A 26 5.10 6.02 -24.76
CA PRO A 26 6.12 6.79 -25.47
C PRO A 26 6.99 5.94 -26.39
N ASP A 27 7.49 6.53 -27.47
CA ASP A 27 8.24 5.81 -28.51
C ASP A 27 9.46 5.06 -28.00
N ASP A 28 10.18 5.61 -27.02
CA ASP A 28 11.34 4.97 -26.39
C ASP A 28 10.96 3.74 -25.55
N ALA A 29 9.79 3.80 -24.89
CA ALA A 29 9.25 2.67 -24.15
C ALA A 29 8.66 1.60 -25.07
N ARG A 30 8.06 2.01 -26.19
CA ARG A 30 7.55 1.12 -27.25
C ARG A 30 8.68 0.36 -27.92
N ALA A 31 9.73 1.06 -28.37
CA ALA A 31 10.90 0.45 -28.98
C ALA A 31 11.54 -0.59 -28.05
N ALA A 32 11.68 -0.27 -26.75
CA ALA A 32 12.25 -1.21 -25.80
C ALA A 32 11.38 -2.45 -25.53
N LEU A 33 10.04 -2.33 -25.58
CA LEU A 33 9.14 -3.50 -25.49
C LEU A 33 9.20 -4.37 -26.74
N ASP A 34 9.37 -3.76 -27.92
CA ASP A 34 9.43 -4.47 -29.20
C ASP A 34 10.70 -5.33 -29.34
N GLU A 35 11.80 -4.92 -28.68
CA GLU A 35 13.05 -5.72 -28.57
C GLU A 35 12.86 -7.05 -27.80
N VAL A 36 11.83 -7.15 -26.95
CA VAL A 36 11.56 -8.34 -26.12
C VAL A 36 10.12 -8.82 -26.34
N PRO A 37 9.88 -9.74 -27.31
CA PRO A 37 8.53 -10.19 -27.66
C PRO A 37 7.70 -10.72 -26.48
N ALA A 38 8.34 -11.37 -25.49
CA ALA A 38 7.69 -11.81 -24.25
C ALA A 38 7.17 -10.62 -23.42
N ALA A 39 7.95 -9.55 -23.32
CA ALA A 39 7.58 -8.33 -22.61
C ALA A 39 6.43 -7.61 -23.29
N ARG A 40 6.44 -7.55 -24.62
CA ARG A 40 5.34 -7.01 -25.42
C ARG A 40 4.05 -7.78 -25.20
N ALA A 41 4.10 -9.11 -25.28
CA ALA A 41 2.93 -9.95 -25.04
C ALA A 41 2.39 -9.83 -23.60
N ALA A 42 3.27 -9.64 -22.60
CA ALA A 42 2.85 -9.37 -21.23
C ALA A 42 2.21 -7.99 -21.08
N TRP A 43 2.78 -6.95 -21.70
CA TRP A 43 2.22 -5.60 -21.75
C TRP A 43 0.82 -5.57 -22.35
N ASP A 44 0.62 -6.29 -23.46
CA ASP A 44 -0.66 -6.36 -24.17
C ASP A 44 -1.75 -7.12 -23.39
N ARG A 45 -1.38 -7.85 -22.33
CA ARG A 45 -2.32 -8.47 -21.37
C ARG A 45 -2.58 -7.63 -20.13
N LEU A 46 -1.78 -6.58 -19.87
CA LEU A 46 -1.98 -5.72 -18.70
C LEU A 46 -3.30 -4.95 -18.78
N ALA A 47 -3.92 -4.77 -17.61
CA ALA A 47 -5.09 -3.91 -17.45
C ALA A 47 -4.76 -2.44 -17.81
N PRO A 48 -5.71 -1.67 -18.36
CA PRO A 48 -5.52 -0.26 -18.73
C PRO A 48 -4.95 0.62 -17.60
N SER A 49 -5.35 0.37 -16.36
CA SER A 49 -4.85 1.08 -15.18
C SER A 49 -3.35 0.85 -14.93
N HIS A 50 -2.86 -0.39 -15.10
CA HIS A 50 -1.44 -0.72 -14.94
C HIS A 50 -0.59 -0.14 -16.07
N ARG A 51 -1.10 -0.17 -17.32
CA ARG A 51 -0.42 0.48 -18.44
C ARG A 51 -0.25 1.97 -18.19
N ARG A 52 -1.30 2.62 -17.69
CA ARG A 52 -1.26 4.05 -17.36
C ARG A 52 -0.20 4.35 -16.29
N GLU A 53 -0.14 3.58 -15.21
CA GLU A 53 0.85 3.80 -14.14
C GLU A 53 2.28 3.75 -14.68
N HIS A 54 2.58 2.74 -15.52
CA HIS A 54 3.87 2.62 -16.16
C HIS A 54 4.19 3.82 -17.07
N VAL A 55 3.22 4.28 -17.86
CA VAL A 55 3.39 5.45 -18.73
C VAL A 55 3.58 6.73 -17.91
N GLU A 56 2.77 6.96 -16.88
CA GLU A 56 2.89 8.13 -15.99
C GLU A 56 4.25 8.15 -15.29
N ALA A 57 4.75 7.00 -14.83
CA ALA A 57 6.08 6.89 -14.24
C ALA A 57 7.22 7.19 -15.24
N ILE A 58 7.05 6.86 -16.53
CA ILE A 58 8.03 7.18 -17.58
C ILE A 58 7.98 8.69 -17.91
N LEU A 59 6.79 9.27 -18.00
CA LEU A 59 6.58 10.68 -18.30
C LEU A 59 7.05 11.60 -17.17
N ASP A 60 6.91 11.19 -15.91
CA ASP A 60 7.40 11.94 -14.74
C ASP A 60 8.94 12.01 -14.67
N ALA A 61 9.66 11.08 -15.34
CA ALA A 61 11.11 11.07 -15.33
C ALA A 61 11.70 12.19 -16.21
N LYS A 62 11.95 13.36 -15.61
CA LYS A 62 12.53 14.54 -16.27
C LYS A 62 13.97 14.36 -16.76
N LYS A 63 14.72 13.39 -16.21
CA LYS A 63 16.10 13.07 -16.62
C LYS A 63 16.10 11.90 -17.62
N PRO A 64 16.76 12.02 -18.78
CA PRO A 64 16.75 10.98 -19.81
C PRO A 64 17.36 9.66 -19.31
N GLU A 65 18.40 9.70 -18.47
CA GLU A 65 19.00 8.49 -17.87
C GLU A 65 18.03 7.76 -16.91
N THR A 66 17.25 8.51 -16.13
CA THR A 66 16.25 7.93 -15.22
C THR A 66 15.10 7.31 -16.01
N ARG A 67 14.72 7.94 -17.12
CA ARG A 67 13.70 7.45 -18.03
C ARG A 67 14.13 6.13 -18.69
N ALA A 68 15.35 6.08 -19.24
CA ALA A 68 15.93 4.87 -19.82
C ALA A 68 16.01 3.73 -18.79
N ARG A 69 16.43 4.02 -17.55
CA ARG A 69 16.45 3.02 -16.45
C ARG A 69 15.05 2.51 -16.07
N ARG A 70 14.03 3.37 -16.06
CA ARG A 70 12.63 2.98 -15.77
C ARG A 70 12.08 2.09 -16.89
N ILE A 71 12.37 2.42 -18.14
CA ILE A 71 11.98 1.62 -19.32
C ILE A 71 12.67 0.25 -19.30
N ALA A 72 13.98 0.20 -19.12
CA ALA A 72 14.73 -1.06 -19.06
C ALA A 72 14.20 -2.00 -17.97
N ARG A 73 13.92 -1.48 -16.77
CA ARG A 73 13.32 -2.25 -15.67
C ARG A 73 11.91 -2.75 -15.97
N MET A 74 11.11 -1.95 -16.68
CA MET A 74 9.76 -2.34 -17.09
C MET A 74 9.82 -3.51 -18.09
N VAL A 75 10.66 -3.41 -19.11
CA VAL A 75 10.84 -4.45 -20.13
C VAL A 75 11.39 -5.75 -19.52
N GLU A 76 12.41 -5.65 -18.67
CA GLU A 76 12.97 -6.81 -17.94
C GLU A 76 11.91 -7.53 -17.09
N LYS A 77 11.10 -6.75 -16.36
CA LYS A 77 10.02 -7.28 -15.50
C LYS A 77 8.92 -7.97 -16.30
N LEU A 78 8.64 -7.50 -17.51
CA LEU A 78 7.60 -8.06 -18.39
C LEU A 78 8.11 -9.22 -19.25
N GLY A 79 9.40 -9.24 -19.60
CA GLY A 79 10.01 -10.23 -20.50
C GLY A 79 10.59 -11.46 -19.81
N SER A 80 10.75 -11.43 -18.49
CA SER A 80 11.10 -12.64 -17.73
C SER A 80 9.91 -13.60 -17.76
N ASP A 81 10.12 -14.82 -18.26
CA ASP A 81 9.11 -15.86 -18.59
C ASP A 81 8.39 -16.48 -17.37
N ARG A 82 8.13 -15.67 -16.34
CA ARG A 82 7.44 -16.06 -15.12
C ARG A 82 6.00 -15.55 -15.22
N PRO A 83 4.98 -16.43 -15.30
CA PRO A 83 3.60 -15.98 -15.23
C PRO A 83 3.41 -15.18 -13.95
N SER A 84 2.84 -13.99 -14.10
CA SER A 84 2.61 -12.97 -13.07
C SER A 84 2.20 -13.57 -11.72
N LEU A 85 3.17 -13.70 -10.82
CA LEU A 85 2.95 -13.49 -9.39
C LEU A 85 3.63 -12.16 -9.09
N SER A 86 2.82 -11.11 -8.97
CA SER A 86 3.06 -9.92 -8.14
C SER A 86 4.52 -9.53 -7.88
N ASN A 87 4.96 -8.44 -8.52
CA ASN A 87 5.96 -7.47 -8.04
C ASN A 87 7.05 -8.01 -7.07
N PRO A 88 8.34 -8.22 -7.44
CA PRO A 88 9.35 -8.51 -6.42
C PRO A 88 9.66 -7.21 -5.65
N PRO A 89 9.27 -7.04 -4.37
CA PRO A 89 9.59 -5.81 -3.65
C PRO A 89 10.89 -6.03 -2.89
N SER A 90 11.97 -5.41 -3.38
CA SER A 90 13.12 -4.99 -2.56
C SER A 90 13.67 -6.08 -1.62
N THR A 91 14.46 -7.02 -2.14
CA THR A 91 15.47 -7.97 -1.57
C THR A 91 15.44 -8.41 -0.08
N ARG A 92 14.38 -8.11 0.67
CA ARG A 92 14.03 -8.64 2.00
C ARG A 92 12.50 -8.79 2.03
N PRO A 93 11.98 -9.99 2.35
CA PRO A 93 10.53 -10.20 2.53
C PRO A 93 9.93 -9.21 3.54
N MET A 94 8.65 -8.85 3.38
CA MET A 94 7.93 -7.93 4.28
C MET A 94 8.21 -8.23 5.76
N LEU A 95 8.08 -9.50 6.15
CA LEU A 95 8.30 -9.96 7.53
C LEU A 95 9.71 -9.63 8.05
N ALA A 96 10.74 -9.80 7.21
CA ALA A 96 12.11 -9.45 7.55
C ALA A 96 12.30 -7.93 7.68
N LYS A 97 11.64 -7.12 6.84
CA LYS A 97 11.65 -5.65 6.96
C LYS A 97 10.97 -5.18 8.25
N MET A 98 9.96 -5.91 8.71
CA MET A 98 9.26 -5.64 9.97
C MET A 98 10.09 -5.99 11.22
N GLY A 99 11.21 -6.71 11.04
CA GLY A 99 12.09 -7.16 12.11
C GLY A 99 11.57 -8.42 12.81
N ILE A 100 10.79 -9.24 12.10
CA ILE A 100 10.30 -10.51 12.63
C ILE A 100 11.43 -11.55 12.62
N ALA A 101 11.70 -12.13 13.78
CA ALA A 101 12.72 -13.15 14.01
C ALA A 101 12.07 -14.45 14.50
N THR A 102 12.83 -15.54 14.54
CA THR A 102 12.39 -16.87 14.98
C THR A 102 11.83 -16.85 16.41
N GLY A 103 10.79 -17.65 16.66
CA GLY A 103 10.23 -17.84 17.99
C GLY A 103 9.32 -16.71 18.51
N GLN A 104 9.05 -15.69 17.69
CA GLN A 104 8.27 -14.53 18.12
C GLN A 104 6.76 -14.77 18.10
N ARG A 105 6.07 -14.18 19.08
CA ARG A 105 4.61 -14.13 19.11
C ARG A 105 4.12 -12.88 18.42
N ILE A 106 3.35 -13.07 17.36
CA ILE A 106 2.86 -12.03 16.47
C ILE A 106 1.34 -11.96 16.61
N LEU A 107 0.82 -10.74 16.75
CA LEU A 107 -0.61 -10.46 16.70
C LEU A 107 -0.89 -9.55 15.51
N VAL A 108 -1.78 -9.99 14.62
CA VAL A 108 -2.29 -9.16 13.51
C VAL A 108 -3.75 -8.82 13.78
N LEU A 109 -4.06 -7.54 13.89
CA LEU A 109 -5.40 -7.02 14.17
C LEU A 109 -5.98 -6.36 12.93
N ASP A 110 -7.22 -6.69 12.63
CA ASP A 110 -8.08 -6.01 11.64
C ASP A 110 -7.54 -6.02 10.19
N ALA A 111 -6.62 -6.94 9.89
CA ALA A 111 -6.20 -7.20 8.51
C ALA A 111 -7.37 -7.79 7.70
N ASP A 112 -7.53 -7.31 6.47
CA ASP A 112 -8.41 -7.96 5.51
C ASP A 112 -7.77 -9.25 4.96
N GLU A 113 -8.56 -10.05 4.26
CA GLU A 113 -8.12 -11.34 3.72
C GLU A 113 -6.91 -11.20 2.79
N ALA A 114 -6.91 -10.14 1.95
CA ALA A 114 -5.81 -9.84 1.04
C ALA A 114 -4.52 -9.51 1.81
N ALA A 115 -4.59 -8.66 2.83
CA ALA A 115 -3.46 -8.35 3.69
C ALA A 115 -2.95 -9.59 4.43
N MET A 116 -3.85 -10.47 4.89
CA MET A 116 -3.48 -11.71 5.58
C MET A 116 -2.72 -12.70 4.69
N ALA A 117 -2.91 -12.69 3.37
CA ALA A 117 -2.13 -13.52 2.45
C ALA A 117 -0.62 -13.22 2.51
N SER A 118 -0.26 -11.96 2.79
CA SER A 118 1.13 -11.50 2.96
C SER A 118 1.81 -12.01 4.24
N TRP A 119 1.06 -12.62 5.15
CA TRP A 119 1.55 -13.15 6.44
C TRP A 119 1.95 -14.64 6.40
N SER A 120 2.07 -15.22 5.20
CA SER A 120 2.61 -16.57 5.00
C SER A 120 4.13 -16.61 5.12
N GLY A 121 4.70 -17.80 5.36
CA GLY A 121 6.16 -18.00 5.39
C GLY A 121 6.86 -17.41 6.62
N LEU A 122 6.22 -17.47 7.79
CA LEU A 122 6.81 -17.02 9.05
C LEU A 122 8.12 -17.78 9.38
N PRO A 123 9.10 -17.10 10.01
CA PRO A 123 10.28 -17.78 10.54
C PRO A 123 9.92 -18.92 11.52
N ALA A 124 10.82 -19.89 11.64
CA ALA A 124 10.61 -21.05 12.51
C ALA A 124 10.25 -20.65 13.95
N GLY A 125 9.29 -21.36 14.54
CA GLY A 125 8.84 -21.15 15.92
C GLY A 125 7.97 -19.91 16.15
N CYS A 126 7.71 -19.09 15.14
CA CYS A 126 6.78 -17.97 15.28
C CYS A 126 5.34 -18.47 15.44
N THR A 127 4.57 -17.77 16.27
CA THR A 127 3.11 -17.96 16.37
C THR A 127 2.42 -16.71 15.88
N LEU A 128 1.36 -16.87 15.07
CA LEU A 128 0.54 -15.76 14.61
C LEU A 128 -0.89 -15.94 15.09
N ASP A 129 -1.36 -14.94 15.84
CA ASP A 129 -2.74 -14.84 16.27
C ASP A 129 -3.43 -13.68 15.54
N GLN A 130 -4.73 -13.81 15.26
CA GLN A 130 -5.58 -12.72 14.75
C GLN A 130 -6.50 -12.11 15.82
N ARG A 131 -6.44 -12.65 17.04
CA ARG A 131 -7.20 -12.21 18.20
C ARG A 131 -6.28 -12.16 19.40
N ALA A 132 -6.37 -11.09 20.18
CA ALA A 132 -5.52 -10.91 21.34
C ALA A 132 -5.77 -12.00 22.39
N GLY A 133 -4.73 -12.77 22.71
CA GLY A 133 -4.73 -13.69 23.84
C GLY A 133 -4.41 -12.99 25.17
N ARG A 134 -4.26 -13.79 26.23
CA ARG A 134 -3.95 -13.31 27.59
C ARG A 134 -2.48 -12.90 27.80
N ARG A 135 -1.58 -13.40 26.96
CA ARG A 135 -0.14 -13.14 27.02
C ARG A 135 0.24 -12.08 25.99
N GLY A 136 1.15 -11.18 26.35
CA GLY A 136 1.70 -10.16 25.45
C GLY A 136 2.40 -10.74 24.22
N TYR A 137 2.55 -9.90 23.20
CA TYR A 137 3.13 -10.22 21.91
C TYR A 137 4.41 -9.43 21.66
N ASP A 138 5.36 -10.06 20.98
CA ASP A 138 6.63 -9.42 20.61
C ASP A 138 6.43 -8.45 19.45
N VAL A 139 5.48 -8.77 18.55
CA VAL A 139 5.11 -7.94 17.41
C VAL A 139 3.59 -7.83 17.34
N VAL A 140 3.06 -6.61 17.44
CA VAL A 140 1.65 -6.34 17.21
C VAL A 140 1.53 -5.52 15.93
N VAL A 141 0.64 -5.90 15.02
CA VAL A 141 0.35 -5.17 13.79
C VAL A 141 -1.12 -4.84 13.74
N LEU A 142 -1.44 -3.55 13.74
CA LEU A 142 -2.80 -3.05 13.63
C LEU A 142 -3.03 -2.50 12.21
N TYR A 143 -3.95 -3.10 11.46
CA TYR A 143 -4.41 -2.55 10.19
C TYR A 143 -5.52 -1.52 10.43
N ALA A 144 -5.34 -0.32 9.90
CA ALA A 144 -6.29 0.77 10.01
C ALA A 144 -6.46 1.46 8.66
N ALA A 145 -7.65 1.33 8.07
CA ALA A 145 -7.98 2.01 6.82
C ALA A 145 -8.33 3.49 7.02
N THR A 146 -8.70 3.89 8.23
CA THR A 146 -9.07 5.27 8.56
C THR A 146 -8.51 5.71 9.92
N ALA A 147 -8.45 7.02 10.14
CA ALA A 147 -8.04 7.57 11.45
C ALA A 147 -8.99 7.14 12.58
N ALA A 148 -10.28 6.94 12.26
CA ALA A 148 -11.27 6.43 13.20
C ALA A 148 -11.02 4.96 13.59
N ASP A 149 -10.58 4.13 12.63
CA ASP A 149 -10.19 2.73 12.91
C ASP A 149 -8.99 2.69 13.84
N LEU A 150 -7.98 3.50 13.55
CA LEU A 150 -6.80 3.65 14.40
C LEU A 150 -7.20 4.07 15.81
N ALA A 151 -7.97 5.15 15.97
CA ALA A 151 -8.40 5.64 17.27
C ALA A 151 -9.15 4.57 18.09
N ARG A 152 -10.05 3.83 17.44
CA ARG A 152 -10.86 2.79 18.07
C ARG A 152 -10.04 1.59 18.52
N ARG A 153 -9.04 1.17 17.74
CA ARG A 153 -8.34 -0.11 17.92
C ARG A 153 -6.97 0.01 18.57
N LEU A 154 -6.36 1.20 18.54
CA LEU A 154 -5.07 1.48 19.15
C LEU A 154 -5.01 1.08 20.65
N PRO A 155 -6.01 1.36 21.51
CA PRO A 155 -5.95 0.93 22.91
C PRO A 155 -5.83 -0.59 23.10
N THR A 156 -6.51 -1.36 22.23
CA THR A 156 -6.42 -2.83 22.25
C THR A 156 -5.06 -3.31 21.76
N ALA A 157 -4.53 -2.70 20.69
CA ALA A 157 -3.21 -3.02 20.19
C ALA A 157 -2.12 -2.74 21.25
N LEU A 158 -2.16 -1.57 21.90
CA LEU A 158 -1.20 -1.18 22.95
C LEU A 158 -1.18 -2.15 24.13
N ARG A 159 -2.35 -2.61 24.62
CA ARG A 159 -2.44 -3.60 25.69
C ARG A 159 -1.87 -4.97 25.32
N ALA A 160 -1.86 -5.30 24.03
CA ALA A 160 -1.34 -6.57 23.55
C ALA A 160 0.19 -6.55 23.36
N VAL A 161 0.82 -5.38 23.26
CA VAL A 161 2.28 -5.28 23.14
C VAL A 161 2.93 -5.77 24.44
N GLY A 162 3.82 -6.75 24.33
CA GLY A 162 4.64 -7.20 25.46
C GLY A 162 5.61 -6.12 25.95
N SER A 163 6.25 -6.34 27.10
CA SER A 163 7.14 -5.35 27.73
C SER A 163 8.32 -4.86 26.86
N ALA A 164 8.76 -5.67 25.89
CA ALA A 164 9.78 -5.32 24.90
C ALA A 164 9.25 -5.36 23.45
N GLY A 165 7.93 -5.40 23.28
CA GLY A 165 7.29 -5.59 21.99
C GLY A 165 7.34 -4.33 21.11
N ILE A 166 7.11 -4.55 19.82
CA ILE A 166 6.98 -3.48 18.83
C ILE A 166 5.53 -3.40 18.33
N LEU A 167 5.06 -2.18 18.12
CA LEU A 167 3.78 -1.93 17.47
C LEU A 167 4.03 -1.47 16.04
N TRP A 168 3.35 -2.09 15.09
CA TRP A 168 3.20 -1.61 13.74
C TRP A 168 1.77 -1.15 13.52
N VAL A 169 1.59 0.01 12.89
CA VAL A 169 0.29 0.46 12.38
C VAL A 169 0.37 0.42 10.85
N ALA A 170 -0.37 -0.49 10.24
CA ALA A 170 -0.53 -0.59 8.81
C ALA A 170 -1.65 0.36 8.36
N TYR A 171 -1.35 1.24 7.40
CA TYR A 171 -2.27 2.20 6.82
C TYR A 171 -2.26 2.10 5.30
N LEU A 172 -3.39 2.46 4.68
CA LEU A 172 -3.52 2.45 3.24
C LEU A 172 -2.64 3.52 2.59
N LYS A 173 -1.89 3.13 1.57
CA LYS A 173 -1.19 4.10 0.72
C LYS A 173 -2.20 4.88 -0.09
N GLN A 174 -1.91 6.16 -0.34
CA GLN A 174 -2.73 6.98 -1.24
C GLN A 174 -2.79 6.42 -2.66
N SER A 175 -1.75 5.70 -3.10
CA SER A 175 -1.70 5.02 -4.39
C SER A 175 -2.56 3.76 -4.49
N SER A 176 -3.06 3.21 -3.39
CA SER A 176 -3.90 1.99 -3.39
C SER A 176 -5.26 2.18 -4.06
N GLY A 177 -5.70 3.44 -4.27
CA GLY A 177 -7.02 3.77 -4.80
C GLY A 177 -8.17 3.48 -3.82
N ARG A 178 -7.88 2.97 -2.61
CA ARG A 178 -8.85 2.71 -1.56
C ARG A 178 -9.12 3.99 -0.75
N ALA A 179 -10.38 4.24 -0.43
CA ALA A 179 -10.76 5.37 0.41
C ALA A 179 -10.12 5.25 1.80
N THR A 180 -9.43 6.31 2.23
CA THR A 180 -8.75 6.38 3.53
C THR A 180 -8.76 7.81 4.06
N THR A 181 -8.87 7.95 5.39
CA THR A 181 -8.61 9.21 6.10
C THR A 181 -7.29 9.20 6.87
N LEU A 182 -6.57 8.07 6.86
CA LEU A 182 -5.26 7.89 7.46
C LEU A 182 -4.22 7.75 6.34
N THR A 183 -3.35 8.75 6.22
CA THR A 183 -2.29 8.77 5.19
C THR A 183 -0.93 8.75 5.86
N ARG A 184 0.15 8.93 5.08
CA ARG A 184 1.49 9.04 5.64
C ARG A 184 1.63 10.19 6.64
N ASP A 185 0.95 11.31 6.39
CA ASP A 185 1.19 12.56 7.10
C ASP A 185 -0.02 13.03 7.93
N VAL A 186 -1.21 12.43 7.74
CA VAL A 186 -2.48 12.88 8.34
C VAL A 186 -3.19 11.73 9.06
N GLY A 187 -3.81 12.00 10.21
CA GLY A 187 -4.64 11.03 10.96
C GLY A 187 -3.93 10.31 12.10
N TRP A 188 -2.69 10.70 12.40
CA TRP A 188 -1.83 10.08 13.41
C TRP A 188 -2.03 10.62 14.83
N GLU A 189 -2.96 11.56 15.03
CA GLU A 189 -3.30 12.17 16.31
C GLU A 189 -3.46 11.14 17.45
N PRO A 190 -4.13 9.97 17.26
CA PRO A 190 -4.24 8.96 18.31
C PRO A 190 -2.91 8.40 18.82
N THR A 191 -1.86 8.46 18.00
CA THR A 191 -0.51 7.96 18.34
C THR A 191 0.38 9.01 19.00
N ARG A 192 -0.05 10.28 19.08
CA ARG A 192 0.70 11.37 19.72
C ARG A 192 0.62 11.24 21.24
N ARG A 193 1.32 10.25 21.78
CA ARG A 193 1.34 9.93 23.21
C ARG A 193 2.79 9.90 23.73
N PRO A 194 3.04 10.25 24.99
CA PRO A 194 4.39 10.28 25.55
C PRO A 194 5.02 8.87 25.65
N ASP A 195 4.21 7.83 25.77
CA ASP A 195 4.62 6.44 25.86
C ASP A 195 4.89 5.80 24.48
N LEU A 196 4.60 6.48 23.38
CA LEU A 196 4.70 5.89 22.03
C LEU A 196 5.67 6.67 21.14
N LYS A 197 6.79 6.03 20.79
CA LYS A 197 7.84 6.65 19.95
C LYS A 197 7.76 6.15 18.51
N PRO A 198 7.55 7.02 17.50
CA PRO A 198 7.67 6.63 16.09
C PRO A 198 9.14 6.32 15.74
N VAL A 199 9.36 5.29 14.94
CA VAL A 199 10.71 4.79 14.61
C VAL A 199 10.97 4.79 13.12
N ALA A 200 10.08 4.22 12.32
CA ALA A 200 10.27 4.07 10.88
C ALA A 200 8.93 3.91 10.17
N MET A 201 8.91 4.17 8.86
CA MET A 201 7.80 3.81 7.98
C MET A 201 8.34 3.02 6.79
N ILE A 202 7.66 1.93 6.41
CA ILE A 202 8.04 1.07 5.29
C ILE A 202 6.82 0.70 4.45
N ALA A 203 7.01 0.39 3.17
CA ALA A 203 5.98 -0.30 2.39
C ALA A 203 5.91 -1.77 2.85
N LEU A 204 4.69 -2.28 3.05
CA LEU A 204 4.43 -3.67 3.42
C LEU A 204 4.18 -4.51 2.17
N ASP A 205 3.21 -4.08 1.36
CA ASP A 205 2.84 -4.66 0.06
C ASP A 205 2.51 -3.51 -0.91
N ASP A 206 1.71 -3.76 -1.96
CA ASP A 206 1.32 -2.72 -2.93
C ASP A 206 0.33 -1.71 -2.34
N ASP A 207 -0.56 -2.14 -1.44
CA ASP A 207 -1.66 -1.34 -0.87
C ASP A 207 -1.34 -0.68 0.48
N TRP A 208 -0.54 -1.35 1.29
CA TRP A 208 -0.31 -1.01 2.69
C TRP A 208 1.12 -0.53 2.95
N ALA A 209 1.23 0.47 3.81
CA ALA A 209 2.47 0.89 4.44
C ALA A 209 2.37 0.71 5.95
N GLY A 210 3.48 0.42 6.61
CA GLY A 210 3.56 0.19 8.05
C GLY A 210 4.37 1.28 8.72
N ALA A 211 3.82 1.87 9.78
CA ALA A 211 4.53 2.75 10.71
C ALA A 211 4.93 1.97 11.97
N LYS A 212 6.22 1.92 12.27
CA LYS A 212 6.78 1.27 13.45
C LYS A 212 6.79 2.23 14.62
N PHE A 213 6.30 1.76 15.75
CA PHE A 213 6.35 2.42 17.04
C PHE A 213 7.01 1.52 18.07
N ARG A 214 7.71 2.15 19.00
CA ARG A 214 8.20 1.50 20.22
C ARG A 214 7.39 2.04 21.39
N LEU A 215 6.84 1.13 22.18
CA LEU A 215 6.22 1.46 23.46
C LEU A 215 7.35 1.66 24.48
N LEU A 216 7.37 2.81 25.12
CA LEU A 216 8.27 3.09 26.23
C LEU A 216 7.61 2.61 27.52
N PRO A 217 8.39 2.11 28.50
CA PRO A 217 7.86 1.85 29.82
C PRO A 217 7.21 3.12 30.35
N THR A 218 5.97 3.03 30.80
CA THR A 218 5.32 4.09 31.56
C THR A 218 5.99 4.18 32.93
N GLY A 219 7.14 4.85 33.00
CA GLY A 219 7.74 5.26 34.26
C GLY A 219 6.92 6.38 34.90
N PRO A 220 6.87 6.48 36.24
CA PRO A 220 6.28 7.65 36.87
C PRO A 220 7.08 8.89 36.45
N SER A 221 6.39 9.93 35.98
CA SER A 221 7.00 11.25 35.80
C SER A 221 7.56 11.68 37.15
N ARG A 222 8.88 11.81 37.21
CA ARG A 222 9.58 12.33 38.39
C ARG A 222 9.44 13.83 38.48
#